data_AF-A0A381QCU8-F1
#
_entry.id   AF-A0A381QCU8-F1
#
_cell.length_a   1.000
_cell.length_b   1.000
_cell.length_c   1.000
_cell.angle_alpha   90.00
_cell.angle_beta   90.00
_cell.angle_gamma   90.00
#
_symmetry.space_group_name_H-M   'P 1'
#
loop_
_entity.id
_entity.type
_entity.pdbx_description
1 polymer ?
#
loop_
_entity_poly.entity_id
_entity_poly.type
_entity_poly.pdbx_seq_one_letter_code
_entity_poly.pdbx_strand_id
1 'polypeptide(L)'
;VDFDLCIADGACIEACPVDVYEWIDTPGHTASEKKPFMPREPDCIVCHACEEVCPVDAVLITAPDDIETAMAGGKAEPTTVEGEVVTKEDETPAEASTASPEPAVAVPAWEPKPDTWHKRMKESLEGVELPDTGMAKAKPLFKEIRKQTLDSLSRGKEFIALVHNDKCIGCTQCVYFCNFASIDMIEWGLETRTAAFESKKALIVEDTCTGCTLCVFACPVEAITMEARA
;
A
#
# COMPACT_ATOMS: atom_id res chain seq x y z
N VAL A 1 17.74 -8.64 -10.58
CA VAL A 1 18.11 -9.25 -11.88
C VAL A 1 19.43 -9.95 -11.71
N ASP A 2 19.50 -11.24 -12.00
CA ASP A 2 20.73 -12.02 -12.02
C ASP A 2 21.54 -11.68 -13.28
N PHE A 3 22.74 -11.11 -13.09
CA PHE A 3 23.60 -10.65 -14.19
C PHE A 3 24.37 -11.81 -14.85
N ASP A 4 24.43 -12.97 -14.23
CA ASP A 4 25.09 -14.14 -14.81
C ASP A 4 24.12 -14.92 -15.70
N LEU A 5 22.81 -14.85 -15.42
CA LEU A 5 21.77 -15.50 -16.24
C LEU A 5 21.20 -14.60 -17.33
N CYS A 6 21.11 -13.28 -17.11
CA CYS A 6 20.39 -12.39 -18.02
C CYS A 6 21.07 -12.29 -19.41
N ILE A 7 20.32 -12.64 -20.45
CA ILE A 7 20.73 -12.63 -21.88
C ILE A 7 20.45 -11.31 -22.60
N ALA A 8 19.97 -10.28 -21.89
CA ALA A 8 19.64 -8.96 -22.42
C ALA A 8 18.66 -8.92 -23.61
N ASP A 9 17.62 -9.74 -23.53
CA ASP A 9 16.48 -9.76 -24.45
C ASP A 9 15.55 -8.54 -24.28
N GLY A 10 15.47 -8.00 -23.07
CA GLY A 10 14.72 -6.79 -22.75
C GLY A 10 13.22 -6.99 -22.53
N ALA A 11 12.71 -8.22 -22.47
CA ALA A 11 11.29 -8.50 -22.25
C ALA A 11 10.76 -7.86 -20.95
N CYS A 12 11.56 -7.89 -19.87
CA CYS A 12 11.24 -7.26 -18.59
C CYS A 12 11.04 -5.74 -18.67
N ILE A 13 11.76 -5.05 -19.57
CA ILE A 13 11.63 -3.60 -19.77
C ILE A 13 10.31 -3.28 -20.45
N GLU A 14 9.96 -4.01 -21.51
CA GLU A 14 8.72 -3.81 -22.26
C GLU A 14 7.48 -4.25 -21.47
N ALA A 15 7.60 -5.24 -20.60
CA ALA A 15 6.51 -5.73 -19.77
C ALA A 15 6.24 -4.86 -18.54
N CYS A 16 7.18 -4.00 -18.14
CA CYS A 16 7.08 -3.24 -16.90
C CYS A 16 6.10 -2.05 -17.05
N PRO A 17 4.93 -2.06 -16.38
CA PRO A 17 3.91 -1.01 -16.56
C PRO A 17 4.31 0.35 -15.96
N VAL A 18 5.32 0.36 -15.08
CA VAL A 18 5.83 1.55 -14.37
C VAL A 18 7.23 1.96 -14.82
N ASP A 19 7.76 1.30 -15.87
CA ASP A 19 9.06 1.57 -16.50
C ASP A 19 10.25 1.72 -15.50
N VAL A 20 10.35 0.86 -14.49
CA VAL A 20 11.43 0.98 -13.48
C VAL A 20 12.81 0.54 -13.97
N TYR A 21 12.92 -0.02 -15.18
CA TYR A 21 14.15 -0.54 -15.74
C TYR A 21 14.85 0.43 -16.70
N GLU A 22 16.17 0.44 -16.66
CA GLU A 22 17.07 1.12 -17.61
C GLU A 22 18.20 0.18 -18.05
N TRP A 23 18.83 0.46 -19.20
CA TRP A 23 19.99 -0.30 -19.66
C TRP A 23 21.27 0.21 -19.02
N ILE A 24 22.08 -0.70 -18.49
CA ILE A 24 23.46 -0.45 -18.06
C ILE A 24 24.42 -1.35 -18.85
N ASP A 25 25.58 -0.80 -19.23
CA ASP A 25 26.66 -1.57 -19.81
C ASP A 25 27.41 -2.34 -18.72
N THR A 26 27.56 -3.64 -18.89
CA THR A 26 28.21 -4.55 -17.94
C THR A 26 29.25 -5.37 -18.68
N PRO A 27 30.44 -4.79 -18.98
CA PRO A 27 31.43 -5.47 -19.78
C PRO A 27 32.07 -6.64 -19.03
N GLY A 28 32.23 -7.79 -19.69
CA GLY A 28 32.89 -8.98 -19.13
C GLY A 28 31.98 -9.96 -18.40
N HIS A 29 30.65 -9.84 -18.53
CA HIS A 29 29.69 -10.82 -17.99
C HIS A 29 29.39 -11.94 -18.98
N THR A 30 29.18 -13.15 -18.46
CA THR A 30 29.12 -14.41 -19.23
C THR A 30 27.98 -14.45 -20.26
N ALA A 31 26.82 -13.87 -19.94
CA ALA A 31 25.63 -13.96 -20.79
C ALA A 31 25.42 -12.77 -21.75
N SER A 32 25.80 -11.54 -21.36
CA SER A 32 25.70 -10.35 -22.21
C SER A 32 26.45 -9.15 -21.62
N GLU A 33 26.88 -8.25 -22.50
CA GLU A 33 27.64 -7.02 -22.16
C GLU A 33 26.75 -5.84 -21.72
N LYS A 34 25.43 -6.02 -21.67
CA LYS A 34 24.46 -5.02 -21.20
C LYS A 34 23.38 -5.71 -20.37
N LYS A 35 22.80 -5.02 -19.38
CA LYS A 35 21.80 -5.57 -18.46
C LYS A 35 20.71 -4.56 -18.10
N PRO A 36 19.48 -5.01 -17.80
CA PRO A 36 18.47 -4.15 -17.22
C PRO A 36 18.77 -3.92 -15.73
N PHE A 37 18.84 -2.66 -15.32
CA PHE A 37 19.02 -2.20 -13.94
C PHE A 37 17.77 -1.45 -13.49
N MET A 38 17.40 -1.54 -12.20
CA MET A 38 16.23 -0.84 -11.64
C MET A 38 16.67 0.38 -10.82
N PRO A 39 16.93 1.55 -11.43
CA PRO A 39 17.29 2.75 -10.67
C PRO A 39 16.13 3.29 -9.81
N ARG A 40 14.88 2.93 -10.13
CA ARG A 40 13.66 3.40 -9.46
C ARG A 40 12.92 2.26 -8.76
N GLU A 41 13.64 1.49 -7.96
CA GLU A 41 13.06 0.41 -7.16
C GLU A 41 11.83 0.82 -6.32
N PRO A 42 11.78 2.03 -5.70
CA PRO A 42 10.60 2.47 -4.93
C PRO A 42 9.31 2.61 -5.74
N ASP A 43 9.41 2.77 -7.06
CA ASP A 43 8.23 2.89 -7.95
C ASP A 43 7.70 1.51 -8.40
N CYS A 44 8.39 0.42 -8.03
CA CYS A 44 7.97 -0.94 -8.37
C CYS A 44 6.67 -1.29 -7.64
N ILE A 45 5.63 -1.63 -8.40
CA ILE A 45 4.33 -2.05 -7.87
C ILE A 45 4.22 -3.55 -7.58
N VAL A 46 5.33 -4.29 -7.65
CA VAL A 46 5.39 -5.73 -7.31
C VAL A 46 4.35 -6.54 -8.10
N CYS A 47 4.23 -6.29 -9.40
CA CYS A 47 3.23 -6.94 -10.26
C CYS A 47 3.68 -8.27 -10.88
N HIS A 48 4.94 -8.67 -10.69
CA HIS A 48 5.55 -9.90 -11.23
C HIS A 48 5.55 -10.06 -12.76
N ALA A 49 5.07 -9.08 -13.53
CA ALA A 49 5.08 -9.14 -15.00
C ALA A 49 6.47 -9.38 -15.59
N CYS A 50 7.53 -8.79 -15.00
CA CYS A 50 8.91 -8.95 -15.47
C CYS A 50 9.52 -10.32 -15.15
N GLU A 51 9.01 -11.01 -14.13
CA GLU A 51 9.40 -12.39 -13.78
C GLU A 51 8.78 -13.38 -14.77
N GLU A 52 7.48 -13.23 -15.06
CA GLU A 52 6.76 -14.13 -15.97
C GLU A 52 7.25 -14.09 -17.42
N VAL A 53 7.66 -12.92 -17.91
CA VAL A 53 8.13 -12.77 -19.30
C VAL A 53 9.61 -13.12 -19.47
N CYS A 54 10.36 -13.36 -18.39
CA CYS A 54 11.80 -13.58 -18.48
C CYS A 54 12.09 -14.99 -19.04
N PRO A 55 12.73 -15.14 -20.21
CA PRO A 55 12.93 -16.45 -20.83
C PRO A 55 13.97 -17.34 -20.12
N VAL A 56 14.75 -16.76 -19.22
CA VAL A 56 15.88 -17.41 -18.54
C VAL A 56 15.78 -17.30 -17.01
N ASP A 57 14.61 -16.91 -16.49
CA ASP A 57 14.33 -16.74 -15.05
C ASP A 57 15.39 -15.86 -14.33
N ALA A 58 15.94 -14.85 -15.02
CA ALA A 58 16.94 -13.95 -14.46
C ALA A 58 16.34 -12.81 -13.61
N VAL A 59 15.02 -12.68 -13.56
CA VAL A 59 14.33 -11.65 -12.78
C VAL A 59 13.55 -12.34 -11.68
N LEU A 60 13.82 -11.96 -10.42
CA LEU A 60 13.10 -12.44 -9.25
C LEU A 60 12.71 -11.24 -8.40
N ILE A 61 11.42 -11.15 -8.06
CA ILE A 61 10.90 -10.16 -7.10
C ILE A 61 10.76 -10.87 -5.75
N THR A 62 11.48 -10.39 -4.74
CA THR A 62 11.49 -11.01 -3.40
C THR A 62 10.74 -10.13 -2.41
N ALA A 63 10.02 -10.78 -1.48
CA ALA A 63 9.53 -10.08 -0.30
C ALA A 63 10.70 -9.73 0.63
N PRO A 64 10.60 -8.67 1.45
CA PRO A 64 11.66 -8.27 2.38
C PRO A 64 12.13 -9.39 3.31
N ASP A 65 11.23 -10.32 3.64
CA ASP A 65 11.48 -11.43 4.57
C ASP A 65 12.20 -12.62 3.91
N ASP A 66 12.26 -12.66 2.57
CA ASP A 66 12.75 -13.81 1.79
C ASP A 66 14.12 -13.56 1.13
N ILE A 67 14.77 -12.42 1.39
CA ILE A 67 16.02 -12.01 0.74
C ILE A 67 17.16 -13.03 1.00
N GLU A 68 17.25 -13.57 2.22
CA GLU A 68 18.29 -14.55 2.58
C GLU A 68 18.11 -15.89 1.84
N THR A 69 16.87 -16.33 1.68
CA THR A 69 16.53 -17.57 0.96
C THR A 69 16.76 -17.43 -0.55
N ALA A 70 16.44 -16.25 -1.10
CA ALA A 70 16.63 -15.95 -2.52
C ALA A 70 18.12 -15.81 -2.90
N MET A 71 18.93 -15.17 -2.06
CA MET A 71 20.39 -15.05 -2.27
C MET A 71 21.11 -16.42 -2.18
N ALA A 72 20.50 -17.41 -1.50
CA ALA A 72 21.00 -18.77 -1.38
C ALA A 72 20.62 -19.69 -2.57
N GLY A 73 19.93 -19.17 -3.60
CA GLY A 73 19.52 -19.93 -4.78
C GLY A 73 18.34 -20.88 -4.54
N GLY A 74 17.61 -20.72 -3.44
CA GLY A 74 16.35 -21.42 -3.21
C GLY A 74 15.22 -20.75 -3.99
N LYS A 75 14.45 -21.51 -4.76
CA LYS A 75 13.15 -21.03 -5.26
C LYS A 75 12.25 -20.80 -4.05
N ALA A 76 11.76 -19.57 -3.88
CA ALA A 76 10.81 -19.24 -2.83
C ALA A 76 9.51 -20.03 -3.07
N GLU A 77 9.24 -21.03 -2.23
CA GLU A 77 7.91 -21.62 -2.12
C GLU A 77 7.05 -20.71 -1.22
N PRO A 78 5.75 -20.53 -1.53
CA PRO A 78 4.90 -19.60 -0.80
C PRO A 78 4.67 -20.13 0.62
N THR A 79 5.32 -19.51 1.60
CA THR A 79 5.15 -19.83 3.01
C THR A 79 3.80 -19.30 3.48
N THR A 80 2.99 -20.21 4.01
CA THR A 80 1.71 -19.93 4.63
C THR A 80 1.93 -19.10 5.89
N VAL A 81 1.17 -18.00 6.01
CA VAL A 81 1.16 -17.12 7.17
C VAL A 81 0.54 -17.82 8.38
N GLU A 82 1.37 -18.22 9.34
CA GLU A 82 0.99 -18.36 10.74
C GLU A 82 2.00 -17.58 11.59
N GLY A 83 1.47 -16.66 12.38
CA GLY A 83 2.27 -15.72 13.15
C GLY A 83 2.85 -16.34 14.42
N GLU A 84 4.05 -15.90 14.79
CA GLU A 84 4.42 -15.79 16.19
C GLU A 84 5.38 -14.61 16.37
N VAL A 85 5.00 -13.73 17.29
CA VAL A 85 5.76 -12.57 17.77
C VAL A 85 6.88 -13.07 18.69
N VAL A 86 8.13 -12.68 18.45
CA VAL A 86 9.11 -12.52 19.54
C VAL A 86 9.92 -11.24 19.34
N THR A 87 9.98 -10.53 20.46
CA THR A 87 10.60 -9.27 20.79
C THR A 87 12.13 -9.31 20.76
N LYS A 88 12.74 -8.15 20.49
CA LYS A 88 13.87 -7.64 21.31
C LYS A 88 14.06 -6.13 21.13
N GLU A 89 13.88 -5.44 22.24
CA GLU A 89 14.51 -4.16 22.62
C GLU A 89 16.05 -4.36 22.52
N ASP A 90 16.90 -3.38 22.26
CA ASP A 90 17.03 -2.05 22.82
C ASP A 90 18.16 -1.37 22.02
N GLU A 91 18.00 -0.14 21.54
CA GLU A 91 19.14 0.79 21.48
C GLU A 91 18.65 2.24 21.47
N THR A 92 19.24 2.98 22.40
CA THR A 92 18.91 4.32 22.92
C THR A 92 19.06 5.43 21.86
N PRO A 93 18.25 6.52 21.93
CA PRO A 93 18.14 7.51 20.86
C PRO A 93 19.35 8.45 20.79
N ALA A 94 19.91 8.59 19.59
CA ALA A 94 20.90 9.61 19.26
C ALA A 94 20.21 10.97 19.08
N GLU A 95 20.89 11.99 19.62
CA GLU A 95 20.47 13.36 19.77
C GLU A 95 20.11 14.08 18.47
N ALA A 96 19.16 14.99 18.59
CA ALA A 96 18.69 15.89 17.55
C ALA A 96 19.84 16.75 16.99
N SER A 97 20.28 16.43 15.78
CA SER A 97 21.05 17.34 14.93
C SER A 97 20.08 18.19 14.12
N THR A 98 20.04 19.48 14.43
CA THR A 98 19.37 20.50 13.64
C THR A 98 20.03 20.60 12.27
N ALA A 99 19.44 19.96 11.26
CA ALA A 99 19.79 20.16 9.86
C ALA A 99 18.99 21.36 9.32
N SER A 100 19.72 22.42 8.98
CA SER A 100 19.27 23.54 8.18
C SER A 100 18.73 23.03 6.82
N PRO A 101 17.67 23.61 6.24
CA PRO A 101 17.08 23.07 5.02
C PRO A 101 18.05 23.21 3.85
N GLU A 102 18.51 22.08 3.33
CA GLU A 102 19.16 22.00 2.03
C GLU A 102 18.16 22.45 0.94
N PRO A 103 18.61 23.17 -0.10
CA PRO A 103 17.72 23.64 -1.14
C PRO A 103 17.09 22.43 -1.83
N ALA A 104 15.75 22.43 -1.90
CA ALA A 104 14.96 21.43 -2.62
C ALA A 104 15.52 21.25 -4.03
N VAL A 105 16.27 20.17 -4.23
CA VAL A 105 16.61 19.70 -5.57
C VAL A 105 15.27 19.27 -6.15
N ALA A 106 14.82 19.99 -7.18
CA ALA A 106 13.58 19.69 -7.86
C ALA A 106 13.61 18.23 -8.31
N VAL A 107 12.71 17.42 -7.75
CA VAL A 107 12.42 16.09 -8.27
C VAL A 107 12.08 16.30 -9.76
N PRO A 108 12.79 15.66 -10.70
CA PRO A 108 12.45 15.78 -12.11
C PRO A 108 10.98 15.42 -12.25
N ALA A 109 10.20 16.29 -12.90
CA ALA A 109 8.81 16.01 -13.18
C ALA A 109 8.76 14.69 -13.95
N TRP A 110 8.23 13.65 -13.31
CA TRP A 110 7.98 12.38 -13.95
C TRP A 110 6.90 12.62 -15.01
N GLU A 111 7.34 12.77 -16.25
CA GLU A 111 6.45 12.73 -17.40
C GLU A 111 6.10 11.26 -17.61
N PRO A 112 4.84 10.84 -17.40
CA PRO A 112 4.45 9.47 -17.70
C PRO A 112 4.83 9.17 -19.14
N LYS A 113 5.55 8.07 -19.35
CA LYS A 113 5.90 7.59 -20.68
C LYS A 113 4.61 7.56 -21.51
N PRO A 114 4.62 8.04 -22.77
CA PRO A 114 3.41 8.05 -23.57
C PRO A 114 2.84 6.63 -23.59
N ASP A 115 1.56 6.45 -23.24
CA ASP A 115 0.89 5.15 -23.21
C ASP A 115 0.85 4.53 -24.63
N THR A 116 1.97 4.02 -25.11
CA THR A 116 2.12 3.43 -26.44
C THR A 116 1.22 2.22 -26.56
N TRP A 117 1.05 1.47 -25.47
CA TRP A 117 0.10 0.37 -25.38
C TRP A 117 -1.36 0.84 -25.52
N HIS A 118 -1.80 1.85 -24.75
CA HIS A 118 -3.17 2.36 -24.85
C HIS A 118 -3.46 3.00 -26.20
N LYS A 119 -2.47 3.69 -26.80
CA LYS A 119 -2.56 4.22 -28.16
C LYS A 119 -2.71 3.10 -29.18
N ARG A 120 -1.85 2.07 -29.13
CA ARG A 120 -1.94 0.88 -30.00
C ARG A 120 -3.26 0.14 -29.83
N MET A 121 -3.75 0.00 -28.59
CA MET A 121 -5.03 -0.64 -28.30
C MET A 121 -6.21 0.19 -28.84
N LYS A 122 -6.18 1.52 -28.67
CA LYS A 122 -7.17 2.42 -29.26
C LYS A 122 -7.15 2.37 -30.79
N GLU A 123 -5.98 2.46 -31.41
CA GLU A 123 -5.79 2.32 -32.86
C GLU A 123 -6.30 0.95 -33.36
N SER A 124 -6.07 -0.12 -32.60
CA SER A 124 -6.58 -1.46 -32.91
C SER A 124 -8.10 -1.59 -32.77
N LEU A 125 -8.75 -0.67 -32.05
CA LEU A 125 -10.20 -0.61 -31.84
C LEU A 125 -10.88 0.48 -32.69
N GLU A 126 -10.12 1.40 -33.26
CA GLU A 126 -10.59 2.47 -34.15
C GLU A 126 -11.14 1.86 -35.45
N GLY A 127 -12.47 1.73 -35.51
CA GLY A 127 -13.20 1.16 -36.65
C GLY A 127 -13.84 -0.20 -36.37
N VAL A 128 -13.61 -0.79 -35.21
CA VAL A 128 -14.35 -1.98 -34.76
C VAL A 128 -15.56 -1.49 -33.95
N GLU A 129 -16.76 -1.65 -34.51
CA GLU A 129 -17.99 -1.51 -33.74
C GLU A 129 -18.07 -2.69 -32.76
N LEU A 130 -17.53 -2.47 -31.56
CA LEU A 130 -17.69 -3.39 -30.45
C LEU A 130 -19.18 -3.48 -30.14
N PRO A 131 -19.79 -4.68 -30.12
CA PRO A 131 -21.16 -4.79 -29.65
C PRO A 131 -21.24 -4.21 -28.25
N ASP A 132 -22.31 -3.48 -27.96
CA ASP A 132 -22.72 -3.01 -26.63
C ASP A 132 -23.07 -4.22 -25.76
N THR A 133 -22.01 -4.96 -25.46
CA THR A 133 -21.92 -6.13 -24.61
C THR A 133 -22.13 -5.70 -23.17
N GLY A 134 -22.48 -6.69 -22.36
CA GLY A 134 -23.16 -6.57 -21.08
C GLY A 134 -22.80 -5.37 -20.21
N MET A 135 -21.54 -4.92 -20.15
CA MET A 135 -21.12 -3.81 -19.28
C MET A 135 -21.85 -2.48 -19.58
N ALA A 136 -22.05 -2.11 -20.84
CA ALA A 136 -22.75 -0.87 -21.19
C ALA A 136 -24.25 -0.93 -20.84
N LYS A 137 -24.88 -2.09 -21.09
CA LYS A 137 -26.29 -2.38 -20.76
C LYS A 137 -26.52 -2.62 -19.27
N ALA A 138 -25.52 -3.12 -18.55
CA ALA A 138 -25.56 -3.42 -17.13
C ALA A 138 -25.14 -2.23 -16.26
N LYS A 139 -24.49 -1.20 -16.81
CA LYS A 139 -24.17 0.05 -16.09
C LYS A 139 -25.40 0.66 -15.35
N PRO A 140 -26.60 0.79 -15.95
CA PRO A 140 -27.77 1.25 -15.21
C PRO A 140 -28.20 0.27 -14.11
N LEU A 141 -28.11 -1.04 -14.35
CA LEU A 141 -28.42 -2.08 -13.37
C LEU A 141 -27.45 -2.03 -12.17
N PHE A 142 -26.14 -1.95 -12.42
CA PHE A 142 -25.12 -1.84 -11.38
C PHE A 142 -25.25 -0.54 -10.59
N LYS A 143 -25.63 0.57 -11.25
CA LYS A 143 -25.92 1.83 -10.56
C LYS A 143 -27.11 1.69 -9.60
N GLU A 144 -28.17 1.01 -10.03
CA GLU A 144 -29.36 0.80 -9.22
C GLU A 144 -29.10 -0.20 -8.07
N ILE A 145 -28.44 -1.32 -8.34
CA ILE A 145 -28.03 -2.29 -7.31
C ILE A 145 -27.10 -1.61 -6.29
N ARG A 146 -26.12 -0.82 -6.74
CA ARG A 146 -25.23 -0.07 -5.87
C ARG A 146 -26.00 0.95 -5.03
N LYS A 147 -26.99 1.63 -5.62
CA LYS A 147 -27.86 2.56 -4.90
C LYS A 147 -28.67 1.84 -3.82
N GLN A 148 -29.33 0.73 -4.16
CA GLN A 148 -30.08 -0.08 -3.20
C GLN A 148 -29.18 -0.67 -2.10
N THR A 149 -27.95 -1.05 -2.44
CA THR A 149 -26.94 -1.51 -1.48
C THR A 149 -26.44 -0.37 -0.60
N LEU A 150 -26.31 0.84 -1.14
CA LEU A 150 -25.93 2.03 -0.36
C LEU A 150 -27.06 2.49 0.55
N ASP A 151 -28.31 2.44 0.07
CA ASP A 151 -29.52 2.85 0.80
C ASP A 151 -29.92 1.81 1.88
N SER A 152 -29.62 0.52 1.67
CA SER A 152 -29.87 -0.53 2.66
C SER A 152 -28.79 -0.61 3.73
N LEU A 153 -27.61 -0.05 3.46
CA LEU A 153 -26.53 -0.02 4.40
C LEU A 153 -26.75 1.21 5.28
N SER A 154 -26.97 0.96 6.58
CA SER A 154 -27.16 1.97 7.64
C SER A 154 -25.95 2.87 7.89
N ARG A 155 -25.14 3.15 6.86
CA ARG A 155 -24.02 4.08 6.87
C ARG A 155 -24.55 5.49 7.15
N GLY A 156 -24.56 5.84 8.43
CA GLY A 156 -23.50 6.76 8.81
C GLY A 156 -23.86 8.18 9.21
N LYS A 157 -25.15 8.53 9.22
CA LYS A 157 -25.60 9.76 9.89
C LYS A 157 -26.41 9.49 11.14
N GLU A 158 -27.11 8.36 11.20
CA GLU A 158 -27.90 8.02 12.39
C GLU A 158 -27.05 7.43 13.50
N PHE A 159 -25.79 7.05 13.27
CA PHE A 159 -24.92 6.46 14.28
C PHE A 159 -23.60 7.22 14.41
N ILE A 160 -23.06 7.26 15.62
CA ILE A 160 -21.78 7.86 15.98
C ILE A 160 -20.97 6.89 16.84
N ALA A 161 -19.66 6.89 16.64
CA ALA A 161 -18.73 6.10 17.44
C ALA A 161 -18.44 6.84 18.76
N LEU A 162 -18.41 6.09 19.87
CA LEU A 162 -18.00 6.59 21.19
C LEU A 162 -16.86 5.75 21.74
N VAL A 163 -15.92 6.41 22.41
CA VAL A 163 -14.72 5.76 22.98
C VAL A 163 -14.90 5.63 24.50
N HIS A 164 -14.74 4.41 25.00
CA HIS A 164 -14.69 4.11 26.42
C HIS A 164 -13.27 4.35 26.97
N ASN A 165 -13.10 5.42 27.74
CA ASN A 165 -11.80 5.89 28.23
C ASN A 165 -11.10 4.89 29.19
N ASP A 166 -11.87 4.07 29.89
CA ASP A 166 -11.41 3.00 30.78
C ASP A 166 -10.75 1.84 30.03
N LYS A 167 -11.24 1.54 28.82
CA LYS A 167 -10.71 0.45 27.97
C LYS A 167 -9.67 0.94 26.97
N CYS A 168 -9.78 2.17 26.50
CA CYS A 168 -8.90 2.71 25.46
C CYS A 168 -7.44 2.72 25.95
N ILE A 169 -6.56 1.95 25.30
CA ILE A 169 -5.13 1.89 25.63
C ILE A 169 -4.27 2.88 24.84
N GLY A 170 -4.88 3.68 23.94
CA GLY A 170 -4.15 4.68 23.18
C GLY A 170 -3.31 4.16 22.00
N CYS A 171 -3.57 2.95 21.49
CA CYS A 171 -2.79 2.32 20.42
C CYS A 171 -2.90 2.98 19.04
N THR A 172 -3.78 3.98 18.86
CA THR A 172 -3.98 4.75 17.61
C THR A 172 -4.50 3.99 16.39
N GLN A 173 -4.76 2.67 16.47
CA GLN A 173 -5.23 1.88 15.34
C GLN A 173 -6.51 2.44 14.68
N CYS A 174 -7.44 2.94 15.49
CA CYS A 174 -8.66 3.57 15.00
C CYS A 174 -8.42 4.83 14.14
N VAL A 175 -7.36 5.60 14.43
CA VAL A 175 -6.97 6.78 13.65
C VAL A 175 -6.54 6.35 12.24
N TYR A 176 -5.69 5.33 12.14
CA TYR A 176 -5.20 4.80 10.86
C TYR A 176 -6.32 4.28 9.95
N PHE A 177 -7.33 3.62 10.52
CA PHE A 177 -8.46 3.10 9.75
C PHE A 177 -9.57 4.14 9.50
N CYS A 178 -9.48 5.33 10.08
CA CYS A 178 -10.47 6.38 9.87
C CYS A 178 -10.17 7.13 8.57
N ASN A 179 -10.86 6.76 7.48
CA ASN A 179 -10.76 7.47 6.20
C ASN A 179 -11.26 8.93 6.24
N PHE A 180 -11.96 9.32 7.31
CA PHE A 180 -12.60 10.64 7.46
C PHE A 180 -11.87 11.55 8.43
N ALA A 181 -10.70 11.12 8.94
CA ALA A 181 -9.90 11.87 9.92
C ALA A 181 -10.73 12.39 11.12
N SER A 182 -11.73 11.60 11.54
CA SER A 182 -12.69 11.99 12.58
C SER A 182 -12.27 11.53 13.98
N ILE A 183 -11.02 11.11 14.15
CA ILE A 183 -10.52 10.54 15.40
C ILE A 183 -9.20 11.22 15.74
N ASP A 184 -9.21 11.96 16.84
CA ASP A 184 -8.03 12.62 17.40
C ASP A 184 -7.54 11.90 18.65
N MET A 185 -6.27 12.08 18.99
CA MET A 185 -5.67 11.56 20.20
C MET A 185 -5.46 12.69 21.20
N ILE A 186 -6.23 12.69 22.27
CA ILE A 186 -6.13 13.69 23.35
C ILE A 186 -5.26 13.16 24.49
N GLU A 187 -4.52 14.07 25.13
CA GLU A 187 -3.77 13.76 26.35
C GLU A 187 -4.75 13.57 27.52
N TRP A 188 -4.65 12.42 28.18
CA TRP A 188 -5.44 12.09 29.35
C TRP A 188 -4.51 11.84 30.54
N GLY A 189 -4.44 12.83 31.43
CA GLY A 189 -3.72 12.71 32.69
C GLY A 189 -4.44 11.72 33.60
N LEU A 190 -3.80 10.58 33.88
CA LEU A 190 -4.27 9.64 34.89
C LEU A 190 -3.38 9.78 36.13
N GLU A 191 -3.93 10.38 37.20
CA GLU A 191 -3.26 10.43 38.50
C GLU A 191 -3.31 9.04 39.14
N THR A 192 -2.22 8.27 39.00
CA THR A 192 -2.02 7.05 39.79
C THR A 192 -1.16 7.35 41.01
N ARG A 193 -1.26 6.52 42.06
CA ARG A 193 -0.57 6.73 43.35
C ARG A 193 0.96 6.72 43.29
N THR A 194 1.56 6.33 42.16
CA THR A 194 3.00 6.04 42.05
C THR A 194 3.71 6.73 40.87
N ALA A 195 2.98 7.28 39.90
CA ALA A 195 3.52 8.17 38.86
C ALA A 195 2.37 8.84 38.09
N ALA A 196 2.59 10.06 37.60
CA ALA A 196 1.73 10.67 36.58
C ALA A 196 2.08 10.00 35.24
N PHE A 197 1.24 9.07 34.78
CA PHE A 197 1.36 8.49 33.45
C PHE A 197 0.42 9.26 32.53
N GLU A 198 0.99 9.96 31.55
CA GLU A 198 0.23 10.60 30.48
C GLU A 198 -0.17 9.53 29.46
N SER A 199 -1.45 9.15 29.47
CA SER A 199 -1.98 8.20 28.47
C SER A 199 -2.75 8.99 27.42
N LYS A 200 -2.51 8.73 26.13
CA LYS A 200 -3.31 9.33 25.06
C LYS A 200 -4.59 8.52 24.86
N LYS A 201 -5.73 9.18 24.72
CA LYS A 201 -7.05 8.55 24.51
C LYS A 201 -7.64 9.02 23.19
N ALA A 202 -8.35 8.14 22.51
CA ALA A 202 -9.02 8.50 21.26
C ALA A 202 -10.28 9.33 21.56
N LEU A 203 -10.49 10.40 20.80
CA LEU A 203 -11.66 11.26 20.81
C LEU A 203 -12.28 11.25 19.42
N ILE A 204 -13.57 10.96 19.32
CA ILE A 204 -14.30 10.99 18.05
C ILE A 204 -14.88 12.40 17.86
N VAL A 205 -14.59 13.01 16.71
CA VAL A 205 -15.16 14.30 16.32
C VAL A 205 -16.50 14.07 15.62
N GLU A 206 -17.58 14.57 16.23
CA GLU A 206 -18.94 14.22 15.84
C GLU A 206 -19.35 14.74 14.45
N ASP A 207 -18.81 15.89 14.05
CA ASP A 207 -19.15 16.60 12.81
C ASP A 207 -18.64 15.88 11.55
N THR A 208 -17.46 15.27 11.64
CA THR A 208 -16.78 14.59 10.53
C THR A 208 -17.00 13.08 10.55
N CYS A 209 -17.33 12.52 11.71
CA CYS A 209 -17.61 11.09 11.82
C CYS A 209 -18.74 10.71 10.87
N THR A 210 -18.57 9.63 10.11
CA THR A 210 -19.57 9.11 9.18
C THR A 210 -20.20 7.81 9.65
N GLY A 211 -20.02 7.43 10.92
CA GLY A 211 -20.64 6.24 11.50
C GLY A 211 -20.36 4.92 10.76
N CYS A 212 -19.24 4.84 10.02
CA CYS A 212 -18.91 3.71 9.14
C CYS A 212 -18.43 2.45 9.86
N THR A 213 -18.33 2.48 11.19
CA THR A 213 -17.96 1.37 12.10
C THR A 213 -16.57 0.74 11.92
N LEU A 214 -15.74 1.19 10.97
CA LEU A 214 -14.38 0.68 10.77
C LEU A 214 -13.51 0.76 12.04
N CYS A 215 -13.65 1.83 12.82
CA CYS A 215 -12.91 2.02 14.06
C CYS A 215 -13.25 0.98 15.15
N VAL A 216 -14.47 0.45 15.16
CA VAL A 216 -14.90 -0.61 16.10
C VAL A 216 -14.13 -1.90 15.82
N PHE A 217 -14.07 -2.31 14.54
CA PHE A 217 -13.34 -3.50 14.13
C PHE A 217 -11.83 -3.36 14.28
N ALA A 218 -11.32 -2.14 14.11
CA ALA A 218 -9.91 -1.84 14.28
C ALA A 218 -9.43 -1.85 15.74
N CYS A 219 -10.35 -1.79 16.73
CA CYS A 219 -9.97 -1.64 18.12
C CYS A 219 -9.61 -2.99 18.75
N PRO A 220 -8.34 -3.25 19.12
CA PRO A 220 -7.93 -4.55 19.68
C PRO A 220 -8.49 -4.85 21.07
N VAL A 221 -8.94 -3.80 21.78
CA VAL A 221 -9.48 -3.86 23.15
C VAL A 221 -10.98 -3.57 23.21
N GLU A 222 -11.64 -3.50 22.04
CA GLU A 222 -13.09 -3.24 21.93
C GLU A 222 -13.55 -2.03 22.77
N ALA A 223 -12.74 -0.96 22.75
CA ALA A 223 -13.02 0.28 23.48
C ALA A 223 -14.00 1.20 22.76
N ILE A 224 -14.42 0.89 21.53
CA ILE A 224 -15.26 1.76 20.70
C ILE A 224 -16.61 1.10 20.48
N THR A 225 -17.69 1.84 20.75
CA THR A 225 -19.08 1.42 20.53
C THR A 225 -19.79 2.36 19.56
N MET A 226 -20.89 1.90 18.97
CA MET A 226 -21.74 2.70 18.10
C MET A 226 -23.04 3.03 18.80
N GLU A 227 -23.37 4.32 18.89
CA GLU A 227 -24.64 4.80 19.43
C GLU A 227 -25.41 5.59 18.38
N ALA A 228 -26.72 5.72 18.55
CA ALA A 228 -27.54 6.54 17.65
C ALA A 228 -27.27 8.04 17.90
N ARG A 229 -27.17 8.84 16.84
CA ARG A 229 -27.13 10.31 16.95
C ARG A 229 -28.50 10.79 17.40
N ALA A 230 -28.51 11.61 18.45
CA ALA A 230 -29.71 12.30 18.94
C ALA A 230 -30.15 13.42 17.99
#